data_AF-S7VIB6-F1
#
_entry.id   AF-S7VIB6-F1
#
_cell.length_a   1.000
_cell.length_b   1.000
_cell.length_c   1.000
_cell.angle_alpha   90.00
_cell.angle_beta   90.00
_cell.angle_gamma   90.00
#
_symmetry.space_group_name_H-M   'P 1'
#
loop_
_entity.id
_entity.type
_entity.pdbx_description
1 polymer ?
#
loop_
_entity_poly.entity_id
_entity_poly.type
_entity_poly.pdbx_seq_one_letter_code
_entity_poly.pdbx_strand_id
1 'polypeptide(L)'
;MNPLLAKFNTPFETAPFDKIKNEHFLPAIKSAIAEVNEEIKQIKTATTPDFENTIVALENSGEKLSSAASIFFNINAAETNEEIQQLAREISPLLSAHSNDILLDEALF
;
A
#
# COMPACT_ATOMS: atom_id res chain seq x y z
N MET A 1 15.63 -7.64 4.82
CA MET A 1 14.82 -6.43 5.06
C MET A 1 14.27 -5.99 3.72
N ASN A 2 12.96 -5.73 3.61
CA ASN A 2 12.35 -5.32 2.33
C ASN A 2 12.48 -3.80 2.16
N PRO A 3 13.17 -3.29 1.13
CA PRO A 3 13.38 -1.84 0.97
C PRO A 3 12.07 -1.07 0.79
N LEU A 4 11.03 -1.68 0.21
CA LEU A 4 9.72 -1.05 -0.01
C LEU A 4 8.92 -0.80 1.28
N LEU A 5 9.32 -1.42 2.39
CA LEU A 5 8.66 -1.26 3.70
C LEU A 5 9.43 -0.31 4.64
N ALA A 6 10.58 0.21 4.20
CA ALA A 6 11.42 1.10 4.98
C ALA A 6 11.27 2.54 4.50
N LYS A 7 11.51 3.50 5.41
CA LYS A 7 11.62 4.90 5.02
C LYS A 7 12.83 5.10 4.10
N PHE A 8 12.64 5.82 3.00
CA PHE A 8 13.69 6.10 2.04
C PHE A 8 14.60 7.23 2.56
N ASN A 9 15.91 6.96 2.64
CA ASN A 9 16.93 7.91 3.08
C ASN A 9 17.64 8.61 1.90
N THR A 10 16.98 8.69 0.76
CA THR A 10 17.43 9.35 -0.47
C THR A 10 16.97 10.81 -0.49
N PRO A 11 17.56 11.68 -1.34
CA PRO A 11 17.05 13.04 -1.53
C PRO A 11 15.57 13.02 -1.93
N PHE A 12 14.77 13.85 -1.27
CA PHE A 12 13.32 13.97 -1.46
C PHE A 12 12.55 12.66 -1.23
N GLU A 13 13.13 11.72 -0.46
CA GLU A 13 12.53 10.41 -0.19
C GLU A 13 12.20 9.65 -1.50
N THR A 14 13.05 9.79 -2.51
CA THR A 14 12.92 9.09 -3.79
C THR A 14 13.15 7.57 -3.66
N ALA A 15 12.43 6.75 -4.43
CA ALA A 15 12.60 5.30 -4.36
C ALA A 15 14.05 4.88 -4.69
N PRO A 16 14.71 4.07 -3.83
CA PRO A 16 16.05 3.55 -4.10
C PRO A 16 15.98 2.39 -5.09
N PHE A 17 15.71 2.69 -6.37
CA PHE A 17 15.50 1.70 -7.43
C PHE A 17 16.66 0.70 -7.57
N ASP A 18 17.89 1.10 -7.23
CA ASP A 18 19.08 0.24 -7.20
C ASP A 18 18.98 -0.92 -6.19
N LYS A 19 18.12 -0.78 -5.18
CA LYS A 19 17.90 -1.78 -4.12
C LYS A 19 16.60 -2.56 -4.29
N ILE A 20 15.70 -2.08 -5.13
CA ILE A 20 14.38 -2.69 -5.35
C ILE A 20 14.52 -3.81 -6.39
N LYS A 21 13.91 -4.96 -6.10
CA LYS A 21 13.92 -6.15 -6.93
C LYS A 21 12.50 -6.68 -7.07
N ASN A 22 12.23 -7.42 -8.13
CA ASN A 22 10.91 -7.99 -8.41
C ASN A 22 10.37 -8.81 -7.21
N GLU A 23 11.23 -9.63 -6.58
CA GLU A 23 10.92 -10.44 -5.40
C GLU A 23 10.45 -9.63 -4.18
N HIS A 24 10.70 -8.31 -4.12
CA HIS A 24 10.28 -7.46 -3.02
C HIS A 24 8.81 -7.06 -3.09
N PHE A 25 8.19 -7.02 -4.28
CA PHE A 25 6.86 -6.41 -4.46
C PHE A 25 5.75 -7.19 -3.76
N LEU A 26 5.56 -8.47 -4.08
CA LEU A 26 4.45 -9.24 -3.53
C LEU A 26 4.48 -9.34 -2.00
N PRO A 27 5.63 -9.62 -1.35
CA PRO A 27 5.71 -9.60 0.12
C PRO A 27 5.47 -8.21 0.71
N ALA A 28 5.98 -7.14 0.08
CA ALA A 28 5.76 -5.77 0.55
C ALA A 28 4.28 -5.39 0.50
N ILE A 29 3.61 -5.63 -0.63
CA ILE A 29 2.19 -5.32 -0.81
C ILE A 29 1.34 -6.08 0.21
N LYS A 30 1.58 -7.38 0.42
CA LYS A 30 0.84 -8.18 1.41
C LYS A 30 1.06 -7.67 2.84
N SER A 31 2.30 -7.33 3.20
CA SER A 31 2.61 -6.77 4.51
C SER A 31 1.94 -5.41 4.72
N ALA A 32 2.02 -4.54 3.72
CA ALA A 32 1.43 -3.21 3.78
C ALA A 32 -0.10 -3.25 3.84
N ILE A 33 -0.77 -4.15 3.10
CA ILE A 33 -2.23 -4.40 3.25
C ILE A 33 -2.57 -4.80 4.68
N ALA A 34 -1.78 -5.69 5.30
CA ALA A 34 -2.02 -6.10 6.68
C ALA A 34 -1.85 -4.95 7.68
N GLU A 35 -0.89 -4.05 7.44
CA GLU A 35 -0.73 -2.83 8.23
C GLU A 35 -1.94 -1.89 8.08
N VAL A 36 -2.40 -1.64 6.85
CA VAL A 36 -3.60 -0.81 6.61
C VAL A 36 -4.84 -1.40 7.27
N ASN A 37 -5.03 -2.70 7.20
CA ASN A 37 -6.17 -3.35 7.84
C ASN A 37 -6.19 -3.12 9.36
N GLU A 38 -5.04 -3.04 10.02
CA GLU A 38 -4.96 -2.69 11.44
C GLU A 38 -5.22 -1.20 11.65
N GLU A 39 -4.68 -0.30 10.81
CA GLU A 39 -4.98 1.14 10.85
C GLU A 39 -6.49 1.41 10.75
N ILE A 40 -7.16 0.80 9.76
CA ILE A 40 -8.61 0.89 9.56
C ILE A 40 -9.40 0.35 10.76
N LYS A 41 -8.93 -0.75 11.35
CA LYS A 41 -9.55 -1.30 12.56
C LYS A 41 -9.45 -0.31 13.73
N GLN A 42 -8.33 0.37 13.91
CA GLN A 42 -8.19 1.39 14.96
C GLN A 42 -9.15 2.55 14.73
N ILE A 43 -9.29 3.02 13.49
CA ILE A 43 -10.24 4.08 13.10
C ILE A 43 -11.67 3.68 13.48
N LYS A 44 -12.11 2.46 13.14
CA LYS A 44 -13.45 1.96 13.47
C LYS A 44 -13.73 1.82 14.96
N THR A 45 -12.71 1.69 15.79
CA THR A 45 -12.87 1.55 17.25
C THR A 45 -12.94 2.88 18.00
N ALA A 46 -12.83 4.01 17.31
CA ALA A 46 -12.96 5.33 17.91
C ALA A 46 -14.36 5.50 18.55
N THR A 47 -14.39 5.93 19.82
CA THR A 47 -15.65 5.99 20.59
C THR A 47 -16.63 7.05 20.09
N THR A 48 -16.12 8.16 19.56
CA THR A 48 -16.94 9.22 18.95
C THR A 48 -16.22 9.70 17.69
N PRO A 49 -16.74 9.40 16.49
CA PRO A 49 -16.14 9.82 15.24
C PRO A 49 -16.05 11.35 15.15
N ASP A 50 -14.89 11.84 14.75
CA ASP A 50 -14.63 13.24 14.41
C ASP A 50 -13.74 13.33 13.16
N PHE A 51 -13.48 14.55 12.70
CA PHE A 51 -12.70 14.76 11.49
C PHE A 51 -11.27 14.22 11.60
N GLU A 52 -10.63 14.35 12.76
CA GLU A 52 -9.23 13.95 12.98
C GLU A 52 -9.10 12.42 13.08
N ASN A 53 -9.98 11.79 13.85
CA ASN A 53 -9.91 10.36 14.12
C ASN A 53 -10.49 9.49 13.01
N THR A 54 -11.25 10.09 12.07
CA THR A 54 -11.85 9.38 10.94
C THR A 54 -11.26 9.86 9.62
N ILE A 55 -11.49 11.11 9.22
CA ILE A 55 -11.10 11.59 7.88
C ILE A 55 -9.58 11.74 7.76
N VAL A 56 -8.94 12.43 8.69
CA VAL A 56 -7.48 12.61 8.69
C VAL A 56 -6.78 11.27 8.91
N ALA A 57 -7.32 10.41 9.76
CA ALA A 57 -6.77 9.07 9.97
C ALA A 57 -6.87 8.19 8.71
N LEU A 58 -7.99 8.23 7.98
CA LEU A 58 -8.13 7.54 6.70
C LEU A 58 -7.15 8.07 5.64
N GLU A 59 -6.98 9.39 5.53
CA GLU A 59 -6.04 10.02 4.59
C GLU A 59 -4.58 9.60 4.85
N ASN A 60 -4.21 9.48 6.13
CA ASN A 60 -2.86 9.07 6.52
C ASN A 60 -2.62 7.55 6.45
N SER A 61 -3.68 6.74 6.30
CA SER A 61 -3.56 5.28 6.26
C SER A 61 -2.94 4.80 4.95
N GLY A 62 -2.18 3.72 4.99
CA GLY A 62 -1.68 3.04 3.78
C GLY A 62 -0.61 3.77 2.98
N GLU A 63 0.11 4.72 3.56
CA GLU A 63 1.24 5.41 2.93
C GLU A 63 2.26 4.41 2.31
N LYS A 64 2.62 3.35 3.04
CA LYS A 64 3.54 2.32 2.55
C LYS A 64 2.95 1.52 1.39
N LEU A 65 1.67 1.17 1.47
CA LEU A 65 0.97 0.43 0.42
C LEU A 65 0.90 1.26 -0.86
N SER A 66 0.50 2.53 -0.73
CA SER A 66 0.45 3.50 -1.81
C SER A 66 1.81 3.68 -2.48
N SER A 67 2.88 3.84 -1.68
CA SER A 67 4.25 3.98 -2.19
C SER A 67 4.71 2.73 -2.94
N ALA A 68 4.57 1.54 -2.35
CA ALA A 68 4.99 0.29 -2.98
C ALA A 68 4.20 -0.01 -4.27
N ALA A 69 2.89 0.25 -4.27
CA ALA A 69 2.04 0.08 -5.45
C ALA A 69 2.39 1.09 -6.56
N SER A 70 2.65 2.36 -6.20
CA SER A 70 3.04 3.40 -7.16
C SER A 70 4.35 3.06 -7.87
N ILE A 71 5.36 2.60 -7.11
CA ILE A 71 6.63 2.15 -7.67
C ILE A 71 6.42 0.93 -8.59
N PHE A 72 5.62 -0.05 -8.14
CA PHE A 72 5.33 -1.25 -8.92
C PHE A 72 4.67 -0.91 -10.26
N PHE A 73 3.62 -0.08 -10.25
CA PHE A 73 2.91 0.30 -11.47
C PHE A 73 3.71 1.24 -12.36
N ASN A 74 4.62 2.05 -11.81
CA ASN A 74 5.58 2.81 -12.60
C ASN A 74 6.50 1.89 -13.41
N ILE A 75 7.11 0.88 -12.77
CA ILE A 75 7.96 -0.11 -13.44
C ILE A 75 7.14 -0.93 -14.44
N ASN A 76 5.93 -1.37 -14.07
CA ASN A 76 5.06 -2.12 -14.97
C ASN A 76 4.64 -1.31 -16.20
N ALA A 77 4.60 0.02 -16.13
CA ALA A 77 4.29 0.88 -17.27
C ALA A 77 5.53 1.19 -18.13
N ALA A 78 6.69 1.41 -17.53
CA ALA A 78 7.87 1.96 -18.21
C ALA A 78 8.96 0.91 -18.54
N GLU A 79 9.09 -0.14 -17.72
CA GLU A 79 10.19 -1.11 -17.78
C GLU A 79 9.70 -2.53 -17.40
N THR A 80 8.59 -2.95 -18.01
CA THR A 80 7.98 -4.24 -17.69
C THR A 80 8.78 -5.42 -18.24
N ASN A 81 8.53 -6.59 -17.66
CA ASN A 81 9.08 -7.88 -18.07
C ASN A 81 8.10 -9.01 -17.67
N GLU A 82 8.39 -10.26 -18.04
CA GLU A 82 7.50 -11.40 -17.77
C GLU A 82 7.20 -11.59 -16.28
N GLU A 83 8.19 -11.35 -15.40
CA GLU A 83 8.02 -11.48 -13.95
C GLU A 83 7.13 -10.35 -13.39
N ILE A 84 7.35 -9.10 -13.80
CA ILE A 84 6.50 -7.96 -13.41
C ILE A 84 5.07 -8.15 -13.91
N GLN A 85 4.86 -8.66 -15.12
CA GLN A 85 3.52 -8.97 -15.64
C GLN A 85 2.84 -10.09 -14.85
N GLN A 86 3.58 -11.11 -14.42
CA GLN A 86 3.06 -12.16 -13.55
C GLN A 86 2.68 -11.59 -12.18
N LEU A 87 3.55 -10.78 -11.58
CA LEU A 87 3.26 -10.07 -10.34
C LEU A 87 2.03 -9.17 -10.48
N ALA A 88 1.82 -8.51 -11.61
CA ALA A 88 0.67 -7.63 -11.82
C ALA A 88 -0.65 -8.41 -11.80
N ARG A 89 -0.67 -9.64 -12.34
CA ARG A 89 -1.84 -10.54 -12.27
C ARG A 89 -2.17 -10.96 -10.84
N GLU A 90 -1.17 -11.03 -9.97
CA GLU A 90 -1.36 -11.40 -8.55
C GLU A 90 -1.67 -10.18 -7.67
N ILE A 91 -0.98 -9.07 -7.88
CA ILE A 91 -1.07 -7.86 -7.07
C ILE A 91 -2.36 -7.09 -7.35
N SER A 92 -2.77 -6.96 -8.61
CA SER A 92 -3.94 -6.11 -8.95
C SER A 92 -5.23 -6.61 -8.28
N PRO A 93 -5.56 -7.92 -8.26
CA PRO A 93 -6.73 -8.40 -7.53
C PRO A 93 -6.65 -8.18 -6.02
N LEU A 94 -5.45 -8.27 -5.42
CA LEU A 94 -5.27 -8.01 -3.98
C LEU A 94 -5.56 -6.55 -3.63
N LEU A 95 -5.05 -5.61 -4.44
CA LEU A 95 -5.29 -4.18 -4.25
C LEU A 95 -6.77 -3.82 -4.47
N SER A 96 -7.40 -4.39 -5.51
CA SER A 96 -8.84 -4.17 -5.75
C SER A 96 -9.71 -4.73 -4.63
N ALA A 97 -9.40 -5.92 -4.12
CA ALA A 97 -10.11 -6.51 -2.98
C ALA A 97 -9.96 -5.63 -1.73
N HIS A 98 -8.73 -5.24 -1.40
CA HIS A 98 -8.48 -4.35 -0.25
C HIS A 98 -9.20 -3.00 -0.36
N SER A 99 -9.20 -2.39 -1.55
CA SER A 99 -9.93 -1.14 -1.79
C SER A 99 -11.44 -1.32 -1.59
N ASN A 100 -12.02 -2.42 -2.09
CA ASN A 100 -13.42 -2.75 -1.88
C ASN A 100 -13.75 -2.96 -0.39
N ASP A 101 -12.87 -3.67 0.33
CA ASP A 101 -13.06 -3.94 1.78
C ASP A 101 -13.14 -2.64 2.59
N ILE A 102 -12.48 -1.56 2.15
CA ILE A 102 -12.53 -0.24 2.81
C ILE A 102 -13.73 0.57 2.32
N LEU A 103 -13.89 0.71 1.00
CA LEU A 103 -14.92 1.58 0.41
C LEU A 103 -16.36 1.09 0.65
N LEU A 104 -16.53 -0.20 0.94
CA LEU A 104 -17.82 -0.84 1.20
C LEU A 104 -18.01 -1.22 2.67
N ASP A 105 -17.15 -0.75 3.58
CA ASP A 105 -17.28 -1.00 5.01
C ASP A 105 -18.39 -0.12 5.62
N GLU A 106 -19.51 -0.73 5.99
CA GLU A 106 -20.66 -0.06 6.65
C GLU A 106 -20.30 0.57 8.00
N ALA A 107 -19.21 0.12 8.66
CA ALA A 107 -18.77 0.77 9.90
C ALA A 107 -17.96 2.05 9.64
N LEU A 108 -17.50 2.31 8.41
CA LEU A 108 -16.83 3.53 8.01
C LEU A 108 -17.77 4.56 7.36
N PHE A 109 -18.89 4.13 6.76
CA PHE A 109 -19.81 4.97 5.98
C PHE A 109 -21.27 4.75 6.35
#